data_AF-A0A950U3Y8-F1
#
_entry.id   AF-A0A950U3Y8-F1
#
_cell.length_a   1.000
_cell.length_b   1.000
_cell.length_c   1.000
_cell.angle_alpha   90.00
_cell.angle_beta   90.00
_cell.angle_gamma   90.00
#
_symmetry.space_group_name_H-M   'P 1'
#
loop_
_entity.id
_entity.type
_entity.pdbx_description
1 polymer ?
#
loop_
_entity_poly.entity_id
_entity_poly.type
_entity_poly.pdbx_seq_one_letter_code
_entity_poly.pdbx_strand_id
1 'polypeptide(L)'
;MPTLPASVSETLQLLSAQGYIADRDLATTVHLALCMRRPLLLEGEPGTGKTEIAKVLAAGLGRRLVRLQCYDGMDISAAAYEWDHARQLMAIRLAEAAGHTDRDELARDIYTREFLLARPLLSAIDPDLPPSVLLIDELDRADEPFEAYLLELLADFQITVPEFGTMKAKAQPVVVLTSNRTREVHDAIRRRCLYHWVDYPDAARERAILAAKAPGVSEKLSAQVVEFVQKLRTGDLFKLPGVAETIDWAQALTYLNQKELAPAAVDETLGVLLKYQDDIAKMRGAEAARLVTEAQQAAS
;
A
#
# COMPACT_ATOMS: atom_id res chain seq x y z
N MET A 1 13.57 6.17 19.16
CA MET A 1 12.71 5.54 18.14
C MET A 1 11.57 4.84 18.85
N PRO A 2 10.33 4.92 18.36
CA PRO A 2 9.22 4.15 18.93
C PRO A 2 9.61 2.67 18.97
N THR A 3 9.41 2.04 20.13
CA THR A 3 9.54 0.59 20.27
C THR A 3 8.41 -0.09 19.51
N LEU A 4 8.65 -1.32 19.02
CA LEU A 4 7.58 -2.13 18.44
C LEU A 4 6.46 -2.33 19.48
N PRO A 5 5.19 -2.41 19.06
CA PRO A 5 4.08 -2.66 19.98
C PRO A 5 4.28 -4.01 20.68
N ALA A 6 4.14 -4.03 22.00
CA ALA A 6 4.37 -5.21 22.84
C ALA A 6 3.17 -6.17 22.87
N SER A 7 2.01 -5.75 22.34
CA SER A 7 0.79 -6.56 22.29
C SER A 7 -0.07 -6.25 21.06
N VAL A 8 -1.04 -7.13 20.80
CA VAL A 8 -2.09 -6.91 19.80
C VAL A 8 -2.89 -5.64 20.09
N SER A 9 -3.18 -5.37 21.37
CA SER A 9 -3.91 -4.16 21.79
C SER A 9 -3.12 -2.88 21.51
N GLU A 10 -1.81 -2.88 21.79
CA GLU A 10 -0.93 -1.75 21.41
C GLU A 10 -0.82 -1.59 19.89
N THR A 11 -0.87 -2.70 19.14
CA THR A 11 -0.86 -2.66 17.68
C THR A 11 -2.14 -2.01 17.15
N LEU A 12 -3.32 -2.37 17.68
CA LEU A 12 -4.59 -1.68 17.37
C LEU A 12 -4.52 -0.19 17.67
N GLN A 13 -4.00 0.18 18.84
CA GLN A 13 -3.85 1.59 19.22
C GLN A 13 -2.93 2.33 18.26
N LEU A 14 -1.78 1.75 17.91
CA LEU A 14 -0.84 2.31 16.94
C LEU A 14 -1.50 2.56 15.58
N LEU A 15 -2.24 1.58 15.04
CA LEU A 15 -2.93 1.70 13.76
C LEU A 15 -4.02 2.80 13.83
N SER A 16 -4.84 2.77 14.88
CA SER A 16 -5.94 3.72 15.08
C SER A 16 -5.46 5.17 15.27
N ALA A 17 -4.33 5.37 15.96
CA ALA A 17 -3.72 6.69 16.16
C ALA A 17 -3.26 7.35 14.85
N GLN A 18 -3.02 6.54 13.80
CA GLN A 18 -2.69 7.01 12.45
C GLN A 18 -3.93 7.00 11.52
N GLY A 19 -5.13 6.81 12.08
CA GLY A 19 -6.39 6.80 11.34
C GLY A 19 -6.66 5.52 10.55
N TYR A 20 -6.03 4.39 10.90
CA TYR A 20 -6.33 3.08 10.32
C TYR A 20 -7.14 2.23 11.30
N ILE A 21 -8.39 1.95 10.93
CA ILE A 21 -9.32 1.18 11.77
C ILE A 21 -9.23 -0.30 11.38
N ALA A 22 -8.34 -1.04 12.04
CA ALA A 22 -8.18 -2.48 11.86
C ALA A 22 -9.14 -3.28 12.75
N ASP A 23 -9.51 -4.48 12.32
CA ASP A 23 -10.04 -5.50 13.23
C ASP A 23 -8.92 -6.17 14.04
N ARG A 24 -9.33 -7.02 14.98
CA ARG A 24 -8.41 -7.76 15.83
C ARG A 24 -7.56 -8.77 15.07
N ASP A 25 -8.07 -9.36 13.98
CA ASP A 25 -7.39 -10.43 13.24
C ASP A 25 -6.24 -9.86 12.41
N LEU A 26 -6.47 -8.75 11.73
CA LEU A 26 -5.45 -7.97 11.03
C LEU A 26 -4.40 -7.48 12.02
N ALA A 27 -4.82 -6.86 13.13
CA ALA A 27 -3.89 -6.36 14.13
C ALA A 27 -3.05 -7.48 14.76
N THR A 28 -3.63 -8.67 14.95
CA THR A 28 -2.90 -9.85 15.43
C THR A 28 -1.85 -10.28 14.41
N THR A 29 -2.21 -10.35 13.13
CA THR A 29 -1.27 -10.74 12.07
C THR A 29 -0.14 -9.72 11.93
N VAL A 30 -0.45 -8.43 11.98
CA VAL A 30 0.54 -7.34 11.98
C VAL A 30 1.46 -7.45 13.19
N HIS A 31 0.92 -7.64 14.40
CA HIS A 31 1.70 -7.78 15.62
C HIS A 31 2.69 -8.96 15.51
N LEU A 32 2.19 -10.13 15.07
CA LEU A 32 3.03 -11.32 14.87
C LEU A 32 4.11 -11.08 13.80
N ALA A 33 3.79 -10.37 12.70
CA ALA A 33 4.76 -10.07 11.66
C ALA A 33 5.92 -9.21 12.20
N LEU A 34 5.59 -8.21 13.03
CA LEU A 34 6.58 -7.35 13.69
C LEU A 34 7.44 -8.12 14.69
N CYS A 35 6.83 -8.96 15.54
CA CYS A 35 7.53 -9.74 16.56
C CYS A 35 8.43 -10.82 15.96
N MET A 36 7.93 -11.55 14.96
CA MET A 36 8.66 -12.62 14.29
C MET A 36 9.63 -12.12 13.22
N ARG A 37 9.60 -10.81 12.90
CA ARG A 37 10.36 -10.18 11.81
C ARG A 37 10.13 -10.90 10.47
N ARG A 38 8.87 -11.29 10.23
CA ARG A 38 8.45 -11.93 8.99
C ARG A 38 7.71 -10.93 8.09
N PRO A 39 7.85 -11.03 6.76
CA PRO A 39 7.06 -10.21 5.85
C PRO A 39 5.56 -10.44 6.03
N LEU A 40 4.77 -9.39 5.86
CA LEU A 40 3.31 -9.43 5.89
C LEU A 40 2.77 -9.38 4.46
N LEU A 41 2.04 -10.41 4.02
CA LEU A 41 1.33 -10.45 2.75
C LEU A 41 -0.15 -10.14 2.99
N LEU A 42 -0.62 -9.06 2.37
CA LEU A 42 -2.00 -8.61 2.40
C LEU A 42 -2.64 -8.82 1.03
N GLU A 43 -3.57 -9.76 0.96
CA GLU A 43 -4.43 -9.95 -0.21
C GLU A 43 -5.83 -9.47 0.10
N GLY A 44 -6.62 -9.14 -0.91
CA GLY A 44 -8.01 -8.73 -0.71
C GLY A 44 -8.53 -7.84 -1.82
N GLU A 45 -9.73 -7.34 -1.62
CA GLU A 45 -10.42 -6.54 -2.63
C GLU A 45 -9.76 -5.17 -2.85
N PRO A 46 -9.82 -4.59 -4.07
CA PRO A 46 -9.33 -3.24 -4.32
C PRO A 46 -10.00 -2.22 -3.38
N GLY A 47 -9.24 -1.23 -2.92
CA GLY A 47 -9.79 -0.15 -2.10
C GLY A 47 -10.13 -0.52 -0.65
N THR A 48 -9.69 -1.68 -0.13
CA THR A 48 -9.86 -2.07 1.29
C THR A 48 -8.76 -1.55 2.24
N GLY A 49 -7.77 -0.82 1.72
CA GLY A 49 -6.73 -0.16 2.53
C GLY A 49 -5.46 -0.99 2.77
N LYS A 50 -5.19 -2.03 1.98
CA LYS A 50 -3.97 -2.86 2.06
C LYS A 50 -2.68 -2.03 2.03
N THR A 51 -2.57 -1.13 1.04
CA THR A 51 -1.42 -0.23 0.87
C THR A 51 -1.28 0.78 2.02
N GLU A 52 -2.39 1.19 2.62
CA GLU A 52 -2.42 2.19 3.69
C GLU A 52 -1.77 1.68 4.97
N ILE A 53 -1.85 0.37 5.25
CA ILE A 53 -1.23 -0.26 6.42
C ILE A 53 0.28 0.03 6.48
N ALA A 54 0.99 -0.06 5.36
CA ALA A 54 2.43 0.19 5.35
C ALA A 54 2.77 1.66 5.68
N LYS A 55 1.96 2.61 5.20
CA LYS A 55 2.14 4.04 5.52
C LYS A 55 1.91 4.31 7.00
N VAL A 56 0.85 3.71 7.54
CA VAL A 56 0.47 3.83 8.95
C VAL A 56 1.52 3.19 9.86
N LEU A 57 2.04 2.02 9.49
CA LEU A 57 3.14 1.39 10.22
C LEU A 57 4.41 2.25 10.18
N ALA A 58 4.74 2.83 9.02
CA ALA A 58 5.89 3.72 8.90
C ALA A 58 5.74 4.94 9.83
N ALA A 59 4.59 5.61 9.78
CA ALA A 59 4.31 6.76 10.64
C ALA A 59 4.29 6.39 12.14
N GLY A 60 3.56 5.33 12.52
CA GLY A 60 3.43 4.89 13.91
C GLY A 60 4.73 4.36 14.52
N LEU A 61 5.59 3.73 13.71
CA LEU A 61 6.92 3.27 14.15
C LEU A 61 8.01 4.34 14.00
N GLY A 62 7.69 5.52 13.45
CA GLY A 62 8.66 6.57 13.17
C GLY A 62 9.77 6.11 12.22
N ARG A 63 9.43 5.29 11.22
CA ARG A 63 10.35 4.72 10.24
C ARG A 63 10.11 5.34 8.86
N ARG A 64 11.17 5.35 8.05
CA ARG A 64 11.07 5.78 6.65
C ARG A 64 10.23 4.77 5.86
N LEU A 65 9.28 5.25 5.07
CA LEU A 65 8.54 4.43 4.12
C LEU A 65 9.34 4.34 2.81
N VAL A 66 9.57 3.13 2.34
CA VAL A 66 10.14 2.85 1.02
C VAL A 66 9.10 2.06 0.23
N ARG A 67 8.68 2.58 -0.91
CA ARG A 67 7.66 1.95 -1.76
C ARG A 67 8.28 1.46 -3.05
N LEU A 68 8.01 0.20 -3.37
CA LEU A 68 8.20 -0.39 -4.69
C LEU A 68 6.82 -0.71 -5.25
N GLN A 69 6.47 -0.10 -6.39
CA GLN A 69 5.23 -0.38 -7.11
C GLN A 69 5.52 -1.42 -8.19
N CYS A 70 4.92 -2.60 -8.09
CA CYS A 70 5.06 -3.65 -9.11
C CYS A 70 4.18 -3.37 -10.33
N TYR A 71 4.69 -3.75 -11.49
CA TYR A 71 4.05 -3.65 -12.80
C TYR A 71 4.68 -4.66 -13.76
N ASP A 72 3.99 -4.94 -14.86
CA ASP A 72 4.40 -5.90 -15.89
C ASP A 72 5.66 -5.42 -16.62
N GLY A 73 6.65 -6.30 -16.80
CA GLY A 73 7.95 -5.94 -17.38
C GLY A 73 8.85 -5.13 -16.45
N MET A 74 8.64 -5.20 -15.12
CA MET A 74 9.53 -4.58 -14.14
C MET A 74 10.93 -5.18 -14.21
N ASP A 75 11.93 -4.30 -14.36
CA ASP A 75 13.35 -4.67 -14.32
C ASP A 75 13.91 -4.62 -12.88
N ILE A 76 14.81 -5.57 -12.57
CA ILE A 76 15.59 -5.59 -11.34
C ILE A 76 16.39 -4.29 -11.20
N SER A 77 16.91 -3.72 -12.29
CA SER A 77 17.65 -2.46 -12.22
C SER A 77 16.81 -1.32 -11.65
N ALA A 78 15.52 -1.25 -12.02
CA ALA A 78 14.57 -0.24 -11.53
C ALA A 78 14.13 -0.48 -10.08
N ALA A 79 14.17 -1.74 -9.62
CA ALA A 79 13.77 -2.11 -8.27
C ALA A 79 14.91 -2.09 -7.25
N ALA A 80 16.11 -2.54 -7.64
CA ALA A 80 17.25 -2.77 -6.77
C ALA A 80 18.30 -1.65 -6.83
N TYR A 81 18.98 -1.51 -7.95
CA TYR A 81 20.01 -0.48 -8.14
C TYR A 81 20.38 -0.32 -9.61
N GLU A 82 20.98 0.82 -9.94
CA GLU A 82 21.66 1.05 -11.22
C GLU A 82 22.92 1.88 -11.01
N TRP A 83 23.85 1.81 -11.95
CA TRP A 83 25.02 2.67 -11.97
C TRP A 83 24.71 3.96 -12.74
N ASP A 84 25.05 5.12 -12.18
CA ASP A 84 24.96 6.41 -12.87
C ASP A 84 26.09 6.56 -13.89
N HIS A 85 25.92 5.92 -15.05
CA HIS A 85 26.92 5.92 -16.11
C HIS A 85 27.24 7.32 -16.64
N ALA A 86 26.27 8.25 -16.62
CA ALA A 86 26.50 9.62 -17.06
C ALA A 86 27.46 10.35 -16.10
N ARG A 87 27.24 10.20 -14.78
CA ARG A 87 28.12 10.77 -13.76
C ARG A 87 29.48 10.08 -13.75
N GLN A 88 29.54 8.76 -13.94
CA GLN A 88 30.81 8.02 -14.09
C GLN A 88 31.63 8.56 -15.27
N LEU A 89 31.01 8.73 -16.44
CA LEU A 89 31.69 9.26 -17.62
C LEU A 89 32.18 10.70 -17.41
N MET A 90 31.40 11.53 -16.72
CA MET A 90 31.82 12.90 -16.37
C MET A 90 33.04 12.88 -15.43
N ALA A 91 33.04 12.01 -14.42
CA ALA A 91 34.17 11.85 -13.50
C ALA A 91 35.45 11.41 -14.23
N ILE A 92 35.35 10.44 -15.15
CA ILE A 92 36.47 10.00 -15.99
C ILE A 92 37.03 11.17 -16.80
N ARG A 93 36.20 11.94 -17.49
CA ARG A 93 36.64 13.07 -18.32
C ARG A 93 37.33 14.17 -17.52
N LEU A 94 36.84 14.45 -16.30
CA LEU A 94 37.45 15.43 -15.41
C LEU A 94 38.82 14.95 -14.90
N ALA A 95 38.93 13.67 -14.55
CA ALA A 95 40.19 13.06 -14.12
C ALA A 95 41.23 13.05 -15.26
N GLU A 96 40.81 12.68 -16.48
CA GLU A 96 41.65 12.76 -17.69
C GLU A 96 42.13 14.19 -17.96
N ALA A 97 41.25 15.20 -17.86
CA ALA A 97 41.61 16.61 -18.02
C ALA A 97 42.58 17.11 -16.92
N ALA A 98 42.50 16.53 -15.72
CA ALA A 98 43.44 16.79 -14.62
C ALA A 98 44.76 16.00 -14.74
N GLY A 99 44.98 15.28 -15.84
CA GLY A 99 46.21 14.55 -16.12
C GLY A 99 46.32 13.18 -15.45
N HIS A 100 45.24 12.67 -14.85
CA HIS A 100 45.20 11.30 -14.31
C HIS A 100 44.98 10.34 -15.48
N THR A 101 45.90 9.39 -15.66
CA THR A 101 45.90 8.48 -16.84
C THR A 101 46.04 7.01 -16.46
N ASP A 102 46.14 6.69 -15.16
CA ASP A 102 46.15 5.30 -14.70
C ASP A 102 44.74 4.71 -14.79
N ARG A 103 44.58 3.77 -15.73
CA ARG A 103 43.29 3.13 -16.04
C ARG A 103 42.74 2.30 -14.88
N ASP A 104 43.62 1.65 -14.10
CA ASP A 104 43.19 0.76 -13.01
C ASP A 104 42.76 1.56 -11.78
N GLU A 105 43.28 2.78 -11.61
CA GLU A 105 42.84 3.74 -10.60
C GLU A 105 41.50 4.35 -11.00
N LEU A 106 41.40 4.89 -12.22
CA LEU A 106 40.17 5.43 -12.80
C LEU A 106 38.99 4.45 -12.76
N ALA A 107 39.22 3.16 -13.04
CA ALA A 107 38.18 2.14 -12.98
C ALA A 107 37.70 1.86 -11.54
N ARG A 108 38.59 1.93 -10.54
CA ARG A 108 38.20 1.76 -9.13
C ARG A 108 37.41 2.95 -8.60
N ASP A 109 37.72 4.15 -9.07
CA ASP A 109 37.09 5.38 -8.58
C ASP A 109 35.62 5.53 -9.04
N ILE A 110 35.25 4.94 -10.18
CA ILE A 110 33.88 5.04 -10.74
C ILE A 110 32.89 4.01 -10.20
N TYR A 111 33.36 2.88 -9.66
CA TYR A 111 32.49 1.85 -9.06
C TYR A 111 32.39 2.02 -7.53
N THR A 112 32.06 3.23 -7.10
CA THR A 112 31.94 3.60 -5.70
C THR A 112 30.50 3.95 -5.33
N ARG A 113 30.21 3.99 -4.03
CA ARG A 113 28.87 4.24 -3.48
C ARG A 113 28.22 5.52 -4.02
N GLU A 114 29.02 6.52 -4.39
CA GLU A 114 28.57 7.80 -4.93
C GLU A 114 27.86 7.69 -6.29
N PHE A 115 28.26 6.71 -7.11
CA PHE A 115 27.69 6.49 -8.44
C PHE A 115 26.60 5.41 -8.45
N LEU A 116 26.39 4.72 -7.32
CA LEU A 116 25.38 3.68 -7.19
C LEU A 116 24.02 4.30 -6.83
N LEU A 117 23.11 4.31 -7.80
CA LEU A 117 21.75 4.80 -7.59
C LEU A 117 20.93 3.71 -6.89
N ALA A 118 20.76 3.86 -5.58
CA ALA A 118 19.93 2.97 -4.79
C ALA A 118 18.45 3.14 -5.13
N ARG A 119 17.83 2.09 -5.67
CA ARG A 119 16.39 2.01 -5.92
C ARG A 119 15.66 1.46 -4.67
N PRO A 120 14.32 1.31 -4.67
CA PRO A 120 13.58 0.98 -3.46
C PRO A 120 14.11 -0.20 -2.65
N LEU A 121 14.48 -1.32 -3.30
CA LEU A 121 14.95 -2.51 -2.58
C LEU A 121 16.30 -2.25 -1.90
N LEU A 122 17.30 -1.72 -2.62
CA LEU A 122 18.60 -1.40 -2.01
C LEU A 122 18.46 -0.32 -0.93
N SER A 123 17.66 0.72 -1.18
CA SER A 123 17.40 1.79 -0.21
C SER A 123 16.74 1.28 1.07
N ALA A 124 15.91 0.23 0.99
CA ALA A 124 15.22 -0.33 2.15
C ALA A 124 16.14 -1.17 3.05
N ILE A 125 17.14 -1.84 2.45
CA ILE A 125 18.11 -2.71 3.15
C ILE A 125 19.46 -2.04 3.40
N ASP A 126 19.59 -0.77 3.05
CA ASP A 126 20.85 -0.04 3.12
C ASP A 126 21.40 0.02 4.56
N PRO A 127 22.60 -0.52 4.83
CA PRO A 127 23.20 -0.51 6.17
C PRO A 127 23.53 0.89 6.70
N ASP A 128 23.59 1.92 5.85
CA ASP A 128 23.93 3.28 6.25
C ASP A 128 22.68 4.15 6.46
N LEU A 129 21.50 3.63 6.14
CA LEU A 129 20.22 4.30 6.39
C LEU A 129 19.52 3.74 7.62
N PRO A 130 18.65 4.54 8.27
CA PRO A 130 17.82 4.03 9.36
C PRO A 130 16.82 2.97 8.86
N PRO A 131 16.37 2.06 9.76
CA PRO A 131 15.41 1.02 9.42
C PRO A 131 14.15 1.58 8.78
N SER A 132 13.65 0.88 7.77
CA SER A 132 12.49 1.31 6.99
C SER A 132 11.28 0.38 7.17
N VAL A 133 10.14 0.84 6.66
CA VAL A 133 9.04 -0.02 6.24
C VAL A 133 9.11 -0.11 4.72
N LEU A 134 9.32 -1.31 4.20
CA LEU A 134 9.32 -1.61 2.77
C LEU A 134 7.93 -2.08 2.36
N LEU A 135 7.27 -1.29 1.52
CA LEU A 135 6.02 -1.64 0.85
C LEU A 135 6.34 -2.14 -0.56
N ILE A 136 5.95 -3.38 -0.85
CA ILE A 136 5.95 -3.97 -2.19
C ILE A 136 4.49 -4.07 -2.63
N ASP A 137 4.08 -3.14 -3.50
CA ASP A 137 2.69 -2.89 -3.82
C ASP A 137 2.30 -3.57 -5.13
N GLU A 138 1.12 -4.21 -5.17
CA GLU A 138 0.59 -4.93 -6.33
C GLU A 138 1.52 -6.02 -6.89
N LEU A 139 2.08 -6.86 -6.01
CA LEU A 139 3.04 -7.91 -6.38
C LEU A 139 2.50 -8.87 -7.46
N ASP A 140 1.18 -9.05 -7.53
CA ASP A 140 0.50 -9.82 -8.57
C ASP A 140 0.69 -9.29 -10.00
N ARG A 141 1.23 -8.08 -10.16
CA ARG A 141 1.61 -7.51 -11.46
C ARG A 141 3.07 -7.73 -11.83
N ALA A 142 3.88 -8.28 -10.95
CA ALA A 142 5.28 -8.57 -11.25
C ALA A 142 5.45 -9.92 -11.93
N ASP A 143 6.53 -10.03 -12.69
CA ASP A 143 6.91 -11.25 -13.40
C ASP A 143 7.64 -12.24 -12.48
N GLU A 144 7.64 -13.52 -12.88
CA GLU A 144 8.29 -14.59 -12.13
C GLU A 144 9.79 -14.37 -11.83
N PRO A 145 10.62 -13.83 -12.76
CA PRO A 145 12.02 -13.54 -12.46
C PRO A 145 12.18 -12.53 -11.32
N PHE A 146 11.30 -11.54 -11.25
CA PHE A 146 11.30 -10.56 -10.18
C PHE A 146 10.89 -11.20 -8.84
N GLU A 147 9.86 -12.05 -8.83
CA GLU A 147 9.47 -12.79 -7.62
C GLU A 147 10.59 -13.70 -7.10
N ALA A 148 11.34 -14.35 -8.00
CA ALA A 148 12.50 -15.15 -7.64
C ALA A 148 13.62 -14.32 -6.99
N TYR A 149 13.92 -13.14 -7.55
CA TYR A 149 14.87 -12.20 -6.97
C TYR A 149 14.40 -11.70 -5.59
N LEU A 150 13.11 -11.38 -5.47
CA LEU A 150 12.52 -10.93 -4.22
C LEU A 150 12.60 -12.03 -3.14
N LEU A 151 12.44 -13.31 -3.51
CA LEU A 151 12.64 -14.42 -2.57
C LEU A 151 14.04 -14.42 -1.98
N GLU A 152 15.06 -14.26 -2.81
CA GLU A 152 16.46 -14.18 -2.35
C GLU A 152 16.64 -13.01 -1.38
N LEU A 153 16.15 -11.82 -1.76
CA LEU A 153 16.23 -10.63 -0.91
C LEU A 153 15.51 -10.82 0.43
N LEU A 154 14.31 -11.39 0.46
CA LEU A 154 13.54 -11.59 1.69
C LEU A 154 14.13 -12.67 2.60
N ALA A 155 15.01 -13.54 2.09
CA ALA A 155 15.69 -14.53 2.91
C ALA A 155 16.82 -13.90 3.73
N ASP A 156 17.69 -13.12 3.09
CA ASP A 156 18.94 -12.66 3.70
C ASP A 156 19.01 -11.14 3.92
N PHE A 157 18.05 -10.38 3.40
CA PHE A 157 18.04 -8.91 3.37
C PHE A 157 19.37 -8.34 2.87
N GLN A 158 19.84 -8.90 1.77
CA GLN A 158 21.08 -8.52 1.11
C GLN A 158 20.89 -8.41 -0.40
N ILE A 159 21.70 -7.56 -1.03
CA ILE A 159 21.84 -7.44 -2.48
C ILE A 159 23.32 -7.47 -2.81
N THR A 160 23.73 -8.35 -3.73
CA THR A 160 25.09 -8.39 -4.25
C THR A 160 25.18 -7.53 -5.51
N VAL A 161 26.01 -6.50 -5.45
CA VAL A 161 26.37 -5.67 -6.60
C VAL A 161 27.72 -6.17 -7.13
N PRO A 162 27.82 -6.72 -8.35
CA PRO A 162 29.03 -7.38 -8.83
C PRO A 162 30.31 -6.54 -8.69
N GLU A 163 30.25 -5.25 -9.00
CA GLU A 163 31.41 -4.35 -8.99
C GLU A 163 31.69 -3.71 -7.62
N PHE A 164 30.72 -3.72 -6.70
CA PHE A 164 30.79 -3.02 -5.41
C PHE A 164 30.82 -3.95 -4.19
N GLY A 165 30.30 -5.17 -4.33
CA GLY A 165 30.18 -6.17 -3.27
C GLY A 165 28.77 -6.32 -2.73
N THR A 166 28.65 -7.08 -1.63
CA THR A 166 27.36 -7.41 -1.01
C THR A 166 26.94 -6.36 0.03
N MET A 167 25.76 -5.78 -0.18
CA MET A 167 25.11 -4.86 0.74
C MET A 167 24.08 -5.62 1.56
N LYS A 168 24.26 -5.64 2.89
CA LYS A 168 23.39 -6.36 3.82
C LYS A 168 22.83 -5.44 4.89
N ALA A 169 21.54 -5.57 5.17
CA ALA A 169 20.87 -4.77 6.19
C ALA A 169 21.47 -5.01 7.59
N LYS A 170 21.88 -3.93 8.28
CA LYS A 170 22.21 -3.99 9.72
C LYS A 170 20.97 -4.27 10.58
N ALA A 171 19.81 -3.80 10.12
CA ALA A 171 18.52 -4.02 10.76
C ALA A 171 17.47 -4.30 9.68
N GLN A 172 16.72 -5.38 9.83
CA GLN A 172 15.71 -5.79 8.85
C GLN A 172 14.57 -4.75 8.76
N PRO A 173 14.16 -4.36 7.55
CA PRO A 173 12.98 -3.54 7.36
C PRO A 173 11.72 -4.31 7.75
N VAL A 174 10.67 -3.59 8.15
CA VAL A 174 9.32 -4.19 8.20
C VAL A 174 8.84 -4.30 6.77
N VAL A 175 8.48 -5.49 6.31
CA VAL A 175 8.04 -5.71 4.92
C VAL A 175 6.54 -5.93 4.88
N VAL A 176 5.87 -5.15 4.03
CA VAL A 176 4.45 -5.31 3.69
C VAL A 176 4.35 -5.53 2.18
N LEU A 177 3.77 -6.66 1.78
CA LEU A 177 3.45 -6.99 0.40
C LEU A 177 1.93 -6.88 0.22
N THR A 178 1.48 -6.28 -0.89
CA THR A 178 0.05 -6.22 -1.23
C THR A 178 -0.20 -6.91 -2.56
N SER A 179 -1.40 -7.46 -2.72
CA SER A 179 -1.88 -8.01 -3.99
C SER A 179 -3.40 -7.87 -4.09
N ASN A 180 -3.89 -7.61 -5.30
CA ASN A 180 -5.32 -7.62 -5.61
C ASN A 180 -5.78 -8.97 -6.20
N ARG A 181 -4.91 -10.00 -6.18
CA ARG A 181 -5.10 -11.32 -6.80
C ARG A 181 -5.54 -11.26 -8.28
N THR A 182 -5.03 -10.32 -9.07
CA THR A 182 -5.20 -10.38 -10.54
C THR A 182 -4.46 -11.58 -11.15
N ARG A 183 -3.40 -12.03 -10.48
CA ARG A 183 -2.65 -13.26 -10.71
C ARG A 183 -2.29 -13.85 -9.35
N GLU A 184 -2.06 -15.15 -9.31
CA GLU A 184 -1.55 -15.80 -8.10
C GLU A 184 -0.06 -15.48 -7.89
N VAL A 185 0.25 -14.85 -6.75
CA VAL A 185 1.62 -14.72 -6.25
C VAL A 185 2.22 -16.10 -5.99
N HIS A 186 3.49 -16.30 -6.34
CA HIS A 186 4.19 -17.57 -6.24
C HIS A 186 4.16 -18.13 -4.80
N ASP A 187 3.89 -19.43 -4.68
CA ASP A 187 3.65 -20.10 -3.40
C ASP A 187 4.85 -19.98 -2.42
N ALA A 188 6.07 -19.95 -2.95
CA ALA A 188 7.27 -19.72 -2.15
C ALA A 188 7.25 -18.38 -1.40
N ILE A 189 6.71 -17.30 -2.00
CA ILE A 189 6.56 -15.99 -1.32
C ILE A 189 5.51 -16.13 -0.23
N ARG A 190 4.34 -16.72 -0.53
CA ARG A 190 3.24 -16.93 0.44
C ARG A 190 3.74 -17.66 1.68
N ARG A 191 4.48 -18.77 1.50
CA ARG A 191 5.04 -19.57 2.61
C ARG A 191 6.05 -18.81 3.47
N ARG A 192 6.75 -17.82 2.92
CA ARG A 192 7.71 -16.98 3.66
C ARG A 192 7.06 -15.81 4.38
N CYS A 193 5.81 -15.47 4.06
CA CYS A 193 5.07 -14.38 4.69
C CYS A 193 4.10 -14.87 5.80
N LEU A 194 3.73 -13.96 6.71
CA LEU A 194 2.44 -14.06 7.38
C LEU A 194 1.37 -13.51 6.45
N TYR A 195 0.25 -14.20 6.35
CA TYR A 195 -0.79 -13.91 5.39
C TYR A 195 -2.04 -13.38 6.10
N HIS A 196 -2.68 -12.36 5.52
CA HIS A 196 -3.99 -11.89 5.94
C HIS A 196 -4.82 -11.46 4.73
N TRP A 197 -6.10 -11.86 4.72
CA TRP A 197 -7.08 -11.42 3.74
C TRP A 197 -7.82 -10.19 4.25
N VAL A 198 -7.71 -9.06 3.55
CA VAL A 198 -8.36 -7.80 3.88
C VAL A 198 -9.66 -7.68 3.09
N ASP A 199 -10.75 -8.05 3.74
CA ASP A 199 -12.11 -7.93 3.21
C ASP A 199 -12.69 -6.52 3.40
N TYR A 200 -13.83 -6.25 2.77
CA TYR A 200 -14.61 -5.05 3.04
C TYR A 200 -14.98 -4.97 4.53
N PRO A 201 -14.96 -3.76 5.12
CA PRO A 201 -15.39 -3.55 6.49
C PRO A 201 -16.87 -3.88 6.68
N ASP A 202 -17.22 -4.34 7.88
CA ASP A 202 -18.60 -4.29 8.34
C ASP A 202 -19.07 -2.83 8.50
N ALA A 203 -20.38 -2.64 8.67
CA ALA A 203 -20.97 -1.31 8.77
C ALA A 203 -20.41 -0.49 9.95
N ALA A 204 -20.10 -1.13 11.09
CA ALA A 204 -19.58 -0.43 12.25
C ALA A 204 -18.15 0.07 12.02
N ARG A 205 -17.29 -0.77 11.44
CA ARG A 205 -15.92 -0.44 11.07
C ARG A 205 -15.88 0.61 9.97
N GLU A 206 -16.74 0.52 8.97
CA GLU A 206 -16.80 1.50 7.88
C GLU A 206 -17.24 2.89 8.36
N ARG A 207 -18.21 2.97 9.27
CA ARG A 207 -18.58 4.23 9.94
C ARG A 207 -17.41 4.83 10.72
N ALA A 208 -16.66 4.01 11.46
CA ALA A 208 -15.47 4.46 12.18
C ALA A 208 -14.37 4.95 11.22
N ILE A 209 -14.21 4.32 10.05
CA ILE A 209 -13.30 4.77 9.00
C ILE A 209 -13.75 6.14 8.46
N LEU A 210 -15.03 6.33 8.17
CA LEU A 210 -15.58 7.63 7.74
C LEU A 210 -15.36 8.72 8.79
N ALA A 211 -15.59 8.43 10.07
CA ALA A 211 -15.34 9.38 11.15
C ALA A 211 -13.87 9.82 11.21
N ALA A 212 -12.93 8.89 10.95
CA ALA A 212 -11.50 9.19 10.96
C ALA A 212 -11.01 9.91 9.69
N LYS A 213 -11.52 9.54 8.50
CA LYS A 213 -11.03 10.01 7.19
C LYS A 213 -11.85 11.14 6.59
N ALA A 214 -13.10 11.32 7.02
CA ALA A 214 -14.03 12.34 6.54
C ALA A 214 -14.79 13.00 7.72
N PRO A 215 -14.10 13.67 8.65
CA PRO A 215 -14.70 14.20 9.89
C PRO A 215 -15.76 15.30 9.66
N GLY A 216 -15.86 15.85 8.44
CA GLY A 216 -16.92 16.81 8.07
C GLY A 216 -18.28 16.16 7.75
N VAL A 217 -18.35 14.84 7.61
CA VAL A 217 -19.58 14.10 7.30
C VAL A 217 -20.40 13.95 8.58
N SER A 218 -21.67 14.37 8.57
CA SER A 218 -22.55 14.18 9.73
C SER A 218 -22.77 12.70 10.05
N GLU A 219 -22.95 12.34 11.33
CA GLU A 219 -23.18 10.94 11.74
C GLU A 219 -24.39 10.32 11.02
N LYS A 220 -25.47 11.09 10.84
CA LYS A 220 -26.66 10.65 10.10
C LYS A 220 -26.34 10.30 8.65
N LEU A 221 -25.64 11.20 7.94
CA LEU A 221 -25.22 10.95 6.57
C LEU A 221 -24.24 9.76 6.48
N SER A 222 -23.29 9.68 7.41
CA SER A 222 -22.32 8.58 7.47
C SER A 222 -23.01 7.22 7.62
N ALA A 223 -23.97 7.10 8.54
CA ALA A 223 -24.73 5.87 8.73
C ALA A 223 -25.50 5.49 7.45
N GLN A 224 -26.19 6.43 6.83
CA GLN A 224 -26.95 6.18 5.61
C GLN A 224 -26.06 5.80 4.41
N VAL A 225 -24.92 6.48 4.23
CA VAL A 225 -23.93 6.14 3.19
C VAL A 225 -23.41 4.73 3.37
N VAL A 226 -23.04 4.35 4.59
CA VAL A 226 -22.54 3.01 4.88
C VAL A 226 -23.62 1.96 4.61
N GLU A 227 -24.85 2.13 5.10
CA GLU A 227 -25.93 1.18 4.84
C GLU A 227 -26.22 1.03 3.33
N PHE A 228 -26.17 2.14 2.58
CA PHE A 228 -26.33 2.11 1.13
C PHE A 228 -25.22 1.30 0.45
N VAL A 229 -23.95 1.55 0.81
CA VAL A 229 -22.79 0.84 0.24
C VAL A 229 -22.79 -0.64 0.62
N GLN A 230 -23.12 -0.98 1.86
CA GLN A 230 -23.22 -2.37 2.31
C GLN A 230 -24.26 -3.15 1.49
N LYS A 231 -25.42 -2.53 1.21
CA LYS A 231 -26.42 -3.12 0.32
C LYS A 231 -25.94 -3.27 -1.12
N LEU A 232 -25.23 -2.27 -1.65
CA LEU A 232 -24.63 -2.38 -2.99
C LEU A 232 -23.65 -3.55 -3.10
N ARG A 233 -22.85 -3.82 -2.06
CA ARG A 233 -21.91 -4.95 -2.04
C ARG A 233 -22.58 -6.33 -2.04
N THR A 234 -23.87 -6.40 -1.71
CA THR A 234 -24.68 -7.63 -1.82
C THR A 234 -25.37 -7.78 -3.18
N GLY A 235 -25.32 -6.74 -4.01
CA GLY A 235 -25.96 -6.71 -5.32
C GLY A 235 -25.11 -7.34 -6.43
N ASP A 236 -25.74 -7.49 -7.60
CA ASP A 236 -25.10 -7.96 -8.82
C ASP A 236 -24.51 -6.79 -9.63
N LEU A 237 -23.39 -6.26 -9.14
CA LEU A 237 -22.58 -5.25 -9.82
C LEU A 237 -21.33 -5.89 -10.41
N PHE A 238 -20.87 -5.35 -11.54
CA PHE A 238 -19.63 -5.80 -12.16
C PHE A 238 -18.42 -5.52 -11.27
N LYS A 239 -18.37 -4.33 -10.65
CA LYS A 239 -17.33 -4.00 -9.67
C LYS A 239 -17.92 -3.36 -8.43
N LEU A 240 -17.67 -4.00 -7.29
CA LEU A 240 -18.11 -3.49 -6.00
C LEU A 240 -17.30 -2.25 -5.58
N PRO A 241 -17.94 -1.24 -4.94
CA PRO A 241 -17.25 -0.07 -4.42
C PRO A 241 -16.43 -0.42 -3.18
N GLY A 242 -15.17 0.04 -3.15
CA GLY A 242 -14.29 -0.08 -2.00
C GLY A 242 -14.52 0.99 -0.95
N VAL A 243 -13.67 0.95 0.08
CA VAL A 243 -13.71 1.93 1.17
C VAL A 243 -13.27 3.31 0.68
N ALA A 244 -12.34 3.36 -0.28
CA ALA A 244 -11.90 4.60 -0.92
C ALA A 244 -13.08 5.31 -1.59
N GLU A 245 -13.85 4.60 -2.43
CA GLU A 245 -15.04 5.15 -3.09
C GLU A 245 -16.11 5.59 -2.07
N THR A 246 -16.23 4.87 -0.95
CA THR A 246 -17.16 5.23 0.13
C THR A 246 -16.77 6.55 0.80
N ILE A 247 -15.48 6.75 1.09
CA ILE A 247 -14.94 8.00 1.65
C ILE A 247 -15.16 9.15 0.67
N ASP A 248 -14.79 8.96 -0.60
CA ASP A 248 -14.91 9.99 -1.63
C ASP A 248 -16.38 10.40 -1.85
N TRP A 249 -17.30 9.42 -1.85
CA TRP A 249 -18.72 9.69 -2.01
C TRP A 249 -19.33 10.43 -0.81
N ALA A 250 -18.97 10.04 0.42
CA ALA A 250 -19.42 10.74 1.63
C ALA A 250 -18.94 12.21 1.65
N GLN A 251 -17.69 12.45 1.24
CA GLN A 251 -17.15 13.80 1.11
C GLN A 251 -17.85 14.59 0.00
N ALA A 252 -18.11 13.97 -1.17
CA ALA A 252 -18.83 14.60 -2.27
C ALA A 252 -20.23 15.07 -1.85
N LEU A 253 -20.99 14.22 -1.16
CA LEU A 253 -22.29 14.57 -0.62
C LEU A 253 -22.21 15.75 0.37
N THR A 254 -21.16 15.77 1.19
CA THR A 254 -20.91 16.88 2.12
C THR A 254 -20.60 18.19 1.38
N TYR A 255 -19.80 18.16 0.31
CA TYR A 255 -19.53 19.33 -0.53
C TYR A 255 -20.79 19.86 -1.25
N LEU A 256 -21.75 18.97 -1.54
CA LEU A 256 -23.08 19.32 -2.05
C LEU A 256 -24.06 19.76 -0.95
N ASN A 257 -23.56 19.99 0.27
CA ASN A 257 -24.33 20.41 1.45
C ASN A 257 -25.46 19.44 1.84
N GLN A 258 -25.34 18.16 1.48
CA GLN A 258 -26.28 17.13 1.92
C GLN A 258 -26.01 16.79 3.39
N LYS A 259 -27.08 16.71 4.18
CA LYS A 259 -27.03 16.26 5.59
C LYS A 259 -27.61 14.87 5.79
N GLU A 260 -28.26 14.35 4.76
CA GLU A 260 -28.85 13.02 4.67
C GLU A 260 -28.87 12.58 3.20
N LEU A 261 -28.93 11.28 2.94
CA LEU A 261 -29.08 10.75 1.60
C LEU A 261 -30.43 11.17 1.03
N ALA A 262 -30.42 11.78 -0.15
CA ALA A 262 -31.61 12.11 -0.92
C ALA A 262 -31.52 11.43 -2.31
N PRO A 263 -32.60 10.83 -2.83
CA PRO A 263 -32.56 10.09 -4.11
C PRO A 263 -31.95 10.88 -5.27
N ALA A 264 -32.31 12.16 -5.43
CA ALA A 264 -31.76 13.02 -6.48
C ALA A 264 -30.24 13.21 -6.35
N ALA A 265 -29.75 13.48 -5.13
CA ALA A 265 -28.33 13.64 -4.87
C ALA A 265 -27.55 12.35 -5.12
N VAL A 266 -28.13 11.19 -4.78
CA VAL A 266 -27.52 9.88 -5.10
C VAL A 266 -27.41 9.70 -6.61
N ASP A 267 -28.51 9.87 -7.36
CA ASP A 267 -28.51 9.70 -8.82
C ASP A 267 -27.49 10.61 -9.54
N GLU A 268 -27.33 11.85 -9.08
CA GLU A 268 -26.36 12.82 -9.60
C GLU A 268 -24.90 12.46 -9.25
N THR A 269 -24.68 11.71 -8.17
CA THR A 269 -23.34 11.40 -7.65
C THR A 269 -22.93 9.93 -7.76
N LEU A 270 -23.77 9.06 -8.35
CA LEU A 270 -23.45 7.64 -8.54
C LEU A 270 -22.10 7.40 -9.21
N GLY A 271 -21.65 8.30 -10.11
CA GLY A 271 -20.34 8.19 -10.76
C GLY A 271 -19.13 8.36 -9.84
N VAL A 272 -19.33 8.91 -8.63
CA VAL A 272 -18.29 8.94 -7.59
C VAL A 272 -18.10 7.54 -6.99
N LEU A 273 -19.19 6.81 -6.79
CA LEU A 273 -19.19 5.50 -6.14
C LEU A 273 -18.97 4.34 -7.12
N LEU A 274 -19.59 4.40 -8.30
CA LEU A 274 -19.55 3.36 -9.32
C LEU A 274 -18.81 3.87 -10.56
N LYS A 275 -17.94 3.03 -11.13
CA LYS A 275 -17.06 3.40 -12.27
C LYS A 275 -17.44 2.75 -13.60
N TYR A 276 -18.43 1.87 -13.59
CA TYR A 276 -18.91 1.19 -14.80
C TYR A 276 -20.27 1.73 -15.20
N GLN A 277 -20.41 2.04 -16.49
CA GLN A 277 -21.63 2.64 -17.03
C GLN A 277 -22.84 1.71 -16.85
N ASP A 278 -22.65 0.40 -16.98
CA ASP A 278 -23.71 -0.60 -16.80
C ASP A 278 -24.17 -0.68 -15.34
N ASP A 279 -23.23 -0.59 -14.39
CA ASP A 279 -23.54 -0.54 -12.95
C ASP A 279 -24.31 0.75 -12.61
N ILE A 280 -23.88 1.90 -13.14
CA ILE A 280 -24.60 3.18 -12.96
C ILE A 280 -26.00 3.11 -13.57
N ALA A 281 -26.14 2.53 -14.77
CA ALA A 281 -27.42 2.40 -15.45
C ALA A 281 -28.37 1.46 -14.71
N LYS A 282 -27.88 0.33 -14.16
CA LYS A 282 -28.64 -0.57 -13.30
C LYS A 282 -29.15 0.13 -12.04
N MET A 283 -28.32 0.98 -11.43
CA MET A 283 -28.62 1.59 -10.14
C MET A 283 -29.49 2.84 -10.21
N ARG A 284 -29.45 3.59 -11.31
CA ARG A 284 -30.11 4.89 -11.42
C ARG A 284 -31.64 4.80 -11.29
N GLY A 285 -32.24 5.84 -10.71
CA GLY A 285 -33.69 6.01 -10.68
C GLY A 285 -34.36 5.21 -9.57
N ALA A 286 -35.29 4.32 -9.93
CA ALA A 286 -36.13 3.62 -8.95
C ALA A 286 -35.33 2.77 -7.96
N GLU A 287 -34.24 2.14 -8.43
CA GLU A 287 -33.42 1.28 -7.60
C GLU A 287 -32.58 2.08 -6.58
N ALA A 288 -31.93 3.16 -7.01
CA ALA A 288 -31.27 4.10 -6.10
C ALA A 288 -32.25 4.67 -5.06
N ALA A 289 -33.45 5.09 -5.48
CA ALA A 289 -34.47 5.62 -4.57
C ALA A 289 -34.93 4.58 -3.54
N ARG A 290 -35.07 3.31 -3.96
CA ARG A 290 -35.37 2.18 -3.07
C ARG A 290 -34.26 2.01 -2.03
N LEU A 291 -33.00 1.92 -2.47
CA LEU A 291 -31.85 1.75 -1.56
C LEU A 291 -31.65 2.94 -0.62
N VAL A 292 -31.93 4.17 -1.06
CA VAL A 292 -31.89 5.35 -0.17
C VAL A 292 -32.92 5.21 0.95
N THR A 293 -34.18 4.88 0.62
CA THR A 293 -35.26 4.72 1.62
C THR A 293 -34.89 3.64 2.64
N GLU A 294 -34.40 2.53 2.13
CA GLU A 294 -33.94 1.39 2.90
C GLU A 294 -32.73 1.71 3.81
N ALA A 295 -31.77 2.51 3.33
CA ALA A 295 -30.62 2.95 4.11
C ALA A 295 -31.02 3.96 5.20
N GLN A 296 -31.95 4.86 4.90
CA GLN A 296 -32.51 5.80 5.88
C GLN A 296 -33.21 5.07 7.04
N GLN A 297 -33.98 4.02 6.73
CA GLN A 297 -34.67 3.21 7.74
C GLN A 297 -33.70 2.41 8.61
N ALA A 298 -32.66 1.82 8.01
CA ALA A 298 -31.65 1.05 8.74
C ALA A 298 -30.74 1.92 9.63
N ALA A 299 -30.55 3.19 9.24
CA ALA A 299 -29.72 4.16 9.97
C ALA A 299 -30.47 4.96 11.05
N SER A 300 -31.78 4.77 11.20
CA SER A 300 -32.63 5.43 12.19
C SER A 300 -32.67 4.67 13.51
#